data_AF-A0AAV5MZE7-F1
#
_entry.id   AF-A0AAV5MZE7-F1
#
_cell.length_a   1.000
_cell.length_b   1.000
_cell.length_c   1.000
_cell.angle_alpha   90.00
_cell.angle_beta   90.00
_cell.angle_gamma   90.00
#
_symmetry.space_group_name_H-M   'P 1'
#
loop_
_entity.id
_entity.type
_entity.pdbx_description
1 polymer ?
#
loop_
_entity_poly.entity_id
_entity_poly.type
_entity_poly.pdbx_seq_one_letter_code
_entity_poly.pdbx_strand_id
1 'polypeptide(L)' 'MSHNLADLPPDQREKVDVGLHASGVAYKERYDMPVSIRDVEKIIPEHLRDYFKERLEFYREKGRTLGKLPYEPKEK' A
#
# COMPACT_ATOMS: atom_id res chain seq x y z
N MET A 1 -22.19 2.33 15.07
CA MET A 1 -21.23 1.52 14.28
C MET A 1 -19.82 2.03 14.59
N SER A 2 -19.15 1.43 15.58
CA SER A 2 -17.75 1.76 15.87
C SER A 2 -16.87 1.25 14.72
N HIS A 3 -16.11 2.14 14.10
CA HIS A 3 -15.15 1.80 13.02
C HIS A 3 -13.75 1.58 13.62
N ASN A 4 -13.69 0.83 14.72
CA ASN A 4 -12.44 0.61 15.44
C ASN A 4 -11.66 -0.53 14.79
N LEU A 5 -10.51 -0.21 14.20
CA LEU A 5 -9.61 -1.19 13.60
C LEU A 5 -9.04 -2.17 14.63
N ALA A 6 -9.08 -1.83 15.92
CA ALA A 6 -8.61 -2.70 16.99
C ALA A 6 -9.59 -3.80 17.40
N ASP A 7 -10.88 -3.63 17.10
CA ASP A 7 -11.92 -4.62 17.40
C ASP A 7 -12.06 -5.66 16.26
N LEU A 8 -11.29 -5.49 15.17
CA LEU A 8 -11.30 -6.41 14.04
C LEU A 8 -10.56 -7.71 14.36
N PRO A 9 -11.04 -8.85 13.82
CA PRO A 9 -10.31 -10.11 13.91
C PRO A 9 -8.92 -10.00 13.25
N PRO A 10 -7.93 -10.77 13.72
CA PRO A 10 -6.54 -10.70 13.26
C PRO A 10 -6.41 -10.83 11.74
N ASP A 11 -7.18 -11.74 11.12
CA ASP A 11 -7.16 -11.95 9.65
C ASP A 11 -7.57 -10.71 8.86
N GLN A 12 -8.56 -9.95 9.36
CA GLN A 12 -8.98 -8.71 8.72
C GLN A 12 -7.95 -7.60 8.93
N ARG A 13 -7.30 -7.59 10.10
CA ARG A 13 -6.23 -6.65 10.42
C ARG A 13 -5.04 -6.84 9.49
N GLU A 14 -4.63 -8.08 9.24
CA GLU A 14 -3.57 -8.41 8.28
C GLU A 14 -3.92 -7.96 6.86
N LYS A 15 -5.18 -8.14 6.42
CA LYS A 15 -5.63 -7.64 5.10
C LYS A 15 -5.58 -6.12 5.01
N VAL A 16 -5.88 -5.41 6.09
CA VAL A 16 -5.78 -3.93 6.14
C VAL A 16 -4.32 -3.50 6.05
N ASP A 17 -3.42 -4.19 6.77
CA ASP A 17 -1.99 -3.91 6.79
C ASP A 17 -1.33 -4.16 5.42
N VAL A 18 -1.66 -5.28 4.77
CA VAL A 18 -1.22 -5.57 3.40
C VAL A 18 -1.74 -4.52 2.41
N GLY A 19 -2.98 -4.06 2.59
CA GLY A 19 -3.53 -2.96 1.80
C GLY A 19 -2.78 -1.64 2.00
N LEU A 20 -2.35 -1.37 3.23
CA LEU A 20 -1.53 -0.20 3.55
C LEU A 20 -0.17 -0.28 2.85
N HIS A 21 0.51 -1.42 2.92
CA HIS A 21 1.76 -1.65 2.21
C HIS A 21 1.62 -1.46 0.69
N ALA A 22 0.57 -2.03 0.08
CA ALA A 22 0.31 -1.89 -1.34
C ALA A 22 0.06 -0.42 -1.74
N SER A 23 -0.72 0.31 -0.94
CA SER A 23 -0.98 1.74 -1.17
C SER A 23 0.28 2.59 -1.05
N GLY A 24 1.17 2.26 -0.10
CA GLY A 24 2.44 2.95 0.09
C GLY A 24 3.41 2.75 -1.08
N VAL A 25 3.46 1.55 -1.66
CA VAL A 25 4.25 1.29 -2.88
C VAL A 25 3.71 2.08 -4.05
N ALA A 26 2.40 2.00 -4.33
CA ALA A 26 1.78 2.72 -5.44
C ALA A 26 1.92 4.24 -5.31
N TYR A 27 1.83 4.78 -4.09
CA TYR A 27 2.10 6.19 -3.81
C TYR A 27 3.56 6.54 -4.14
N LYS A 28 4.53 5.80 -3.59
CA LYS A 28 5.96 6.06 -3.83
C LYS A 28 6.32 5.98 -5.30
N GLU A 29 5.81 4.98 -6.03
CA GLU A 29 5.95 4.86 -7.49
C GLU A 29 5.39 6.10 -8.22
N ARG A 30 4.29 6.70 -7.74
CA ARG A 30 3.67 7.86 -8.38
C ARG A 30 4.51 9.14 -8.27
N TYR A 31 5.24 9.28 -7.17
CA TYR A 31 6.06 10.45 -6.85
C TYR A 31 7.55 10.23 -7.16
N ASP A 32 7.88 9.21 -7.95
CA ASP A 32 9.25 8.85 -8.33
C ASP A 32 10.18 8.63 -7.11
N MET A 33 9.62 8.24 -5.96
CA MET A 33 10.39 7.87 -4.79
C MET A 33 10.92 6.43 -4.93
N PRO A 34 12.16 6.15 -4.48
CA PRO A 34 12.69 4.80 -4.51
C PRO A 34 11.88 3.89 -3.56
N VAL A 35 11.28 2.84 -4.11
CA VAL A 35 10.57 1.79 -3.36
C VAL A 35 10.99 0.41 -3.83
N SER A 36 11.32 -0.47 -2.88
CA SER A 36 11.70 -1.85 -3.16
C SER A 36 10.52 -2.77 -2.88
N ILE A 37 9.85 -3.22 -3.94
CA ILE A 37 8.73 -4.18 -3.86
C ILE A 37 9.19 -5.49 -3.20
N ARG A 38 10.44 -5.90 -3.48
CA ARG A 38 11.04 -7.12 -2.91
C ARG A 38 11.14 -7.09 -1.39
N ASP A 39 11.40 -5.93 -0.81
CA ASP A 39 11.48 -5.81 0.65
C ASP A 39 10.09 -5.84 1.29
N VAL A 40 9.08 -5.33 0.59
CA VAL A 40 7.68 -5.43 1.02
C VAL A 40 7.16 -6.87 0.92
N GLU A 41 7.47 -7.60 -0.15
CA GLU A 41 7.08 -9.01 -0.33
C GLU A 41 7.69 -9.97 0.70
N LYS A 42 8.83 -9.61 1.31
CA LYS A 42 9.46 -10.37 2.41
C LYS A 42 8.74 -10.15 3.75
N ILE A 43 8.14 -8.98 3.94
CA ILE A 43 7.40 -8.64 5.17
C ILE A 43 6.01 -9.29 5.14
N ILE A 44 5.41 -9.40 3.95
CA ILE A 44 4.05 -9.92 3.79
C ILE A 44 4.04 -11.46 3.88
N PRO A 45 3.14 -12.05 4.69
CA PRO A 45 2.93 -13.49 4.74
C PRO A 45 2.55 -14.09 3.38
N GLU A 46 2.98 -15.33 3.10
CA GLU A 46 2.81 -15.94 1.78
C GLU A 46 1.33 -16.05 1.36
N HIS A 47 0.42 -16.30 2.32
CA HIS A 47 -1.02 -16.40 2.08
C HIS A 47 -1.68 -15.10 1.64
N LEU A 48 -1.03 -13.95 1.84
CA LEU A 48 -1.53 -12.63 1.47
C LEU A 48 -0.78 -12.00 0.30
N ARG A 49 0.20 -12.69 -0.29
CA ARG A 49 0.93 -12.19 -1.46
C ARG A 49 0.03 -12.01 -2.68
N ASP A 50 -0.93 -12.91 -2.89
CA ASP A 50 -1.87 -12.79 -4.00
C ASP A 50 -2.80 -11.58 -3.80
N TYR A 51 -3.28 -11.40 -2.57
CA TYR A 51 -4.07 -10.23 -2.19
C TYR A 51 -3.28 -8.92 -2.32
N PHE A 52 -1.99 -8.92 -2.00
CA PHE A 52 -1.11 -7.77 -2.18
C PHE A 52 -1.00 -7.36 -3.65
N LYS A 53 -0.80 -8.33 -4.56
CA LYS A 53 -0.70 -8.07 -6.00
C LYS A 53 -1.98 -7.45 -6.56
N GLU A 54 -3.13 -8.02 -6.23
CA GLU A 54 -4.43 -7.49 -6.65
C GLU A 54 -4.64 -6.05 -6.12
N ARG A 55 -4.28 -5.80 -4.86
CA ARG A 55 -4.34 -4.46 -4.28
C ARG A 55 -3.36 -3.48 -4.92
N LEU A 56 -2.16 -3.92 -5.26
CA LEU A 56 -1.16 -3.11 -5.92
C LEU A 56 -1.65 -2.63 -7.29
N GLU A 57 -2.22 -3.53 -8.09
CA GLU A 57 -2.84 -3.18 -9.38
C GLU A 57 -3.98 -2.18 -9.20
N PHE A 58 -4.89 -2.44 -8.27
CA PHE A 58 -5.98 -1.52 -7.94
C PHE A 58 -5.48 -0.11 -7.55
N TYR A 59 -4.43 -0.02 -6.74
CA TYR A 59 -3.86 1.27 -6.34
C TYR A 59 -3.09 1.96 -7.47
N ARG A 60 -2.47 1.21 -8.38
CA ARG A 60 -1.85 1.77 -9.59
C ARG A 60 -2.91 2.37 -10.52
N GLU A 61 -4.03 1.69 -10.71
CA GLU A 61 -5.16 2.22 -11.48
C GLU A 61 -5.74 3.49 -10.85
N LYS A 62 -6.01 3.46 -9.54
CA LYS A 62 -6.45 4.67 -8.82
C LYS A 62 -5.41 5.80 -8.85
N GLY A 63 -4.14 5.46 -8.76
CA GLY A 63 -3.03 6.39 -8.85
C GLY A 63 -3.00 7.16 -10.17
N ARG A 64 -3.48 6.56 -11.27
CA ARG A 64 -3.64 7.21 -12.58
C ARG A 64 -4.78 8.23 -12.59
N THR A 65 -5.87 7.96 -11.87
CA THR A 65 -7.02 8.87 -11.76
C THR A 65 -6.72 10.07 -10.84
N LEU A 66 -5.84 9.88 -9.86
CA LEU A 66 -5.47 10.93 -8.92
C LEU A 66 -4.46 11.89 -9.57
N GLY A 67 -4.72 13.20 -9.51
CA GLY A 67 -3.80 14.23 -10.03
C GLY A 67 -2.44 14.18 -9.32
N LYS A 68 -1.34 14.35 -10.08
CA LYS A 68 0.02 14.43 -9.53
C LYS A 68 0.30 15.87 -9.11
N LEU A 69 0.57 16.09 -7.82
CA LEU A 69 1.26 17.30 -7.38
C LEU A 69 2.77 17.03 -7.47
N PRO A 70 3.59 18.00 -7.90
CA PRO A 70 5.04 17.82 -7.89
C PRO A 70 5.50 17.54 -6.45
N TYR A 71 6.26 16.46 -6.28
CA TYR A 71 6.93 16.20 -5.00
C TYR A 71 8.22 17.02 -4.99
N GLU A 72 8.21 18.10 -4.23
CA GLU A 72 9.43 18.81 -3.85
C GLU A 72 10.00 18.11 -2.61
N PRO A 73 11.15 17.40 -2.72
CA PRO A 73 11.81 16.88 -1.54
C PRO A 73 12.12 18.06 -0.63
N LYS A 74 11.54 18.08 0.57
CA LYS A 74 11.86 19.10 1.57
C LYS A 74 13.36 19.01 1.86
N GLU A 75 14.11 20.02 1.44
CA GLU A 75 15.49 20.19 1.89
C GLU A 75 15.47 20.24 3.43
N LYS A 76 16.32 19.41 4.04
CA LYS A 76 16.49 19.35 5.50
C LYS A 76 17.31 20.53 5.99
#